data_AF-A0A847UUM1-F1
#
_entry.id   AF-A0A847UUM1-F1
#
_cell.length_a   1.000
_cell.length_b   1.000
_cell.length_c   1.000
_cell.angle_alpha   90.00
_cell.angle_beta   90.00
_cell.angle_gamma   90.00
#
_symmetry.space_group_name_H-M   'P 1'
#
loop_
_entity.id
_entity.type
_entity.pdbx_description
1 polymer ?
#
loop_
_entity_poly.entity_id
_entity_poly.type
_entity_poly.pdbx_seq_one_letter_code
_entity_poly.pdbx_strand_id
1 'polypeptide(L)'
;MTTQKENPAGGPGFKVGAEVIQNPQENHEAFSQKCQDNFEEVGRLVLDGLAKVSNREFLETMVPVLPEGACIPVASNNDLSNWTPKSWAHGQELVIREGWNGYCCLASHKRGNPQPRTKESFLALHWVMLDDIGPKVPRNQIRLAPTCEIETSSGNSQFLYRLKIPVTDLDLVDRIGRAITRAKLSDPGAGGLATRYGRLPQCSNTKYDPQFECRPRSFNPELSYTVQELVDGLGLELDPPQDERKPEPKAQQARPSQDDQLIIEKASCAANGAKFDALMRGDLSEHGDDHSAADAALCAILAYRTRIPEQIDRIFRTSGLMRDKWDERHG
;
A
#
# COMPACT_ATOMS: atom_id res chain seq x y z
N MET A 1 28.14 -41.24 78.52
CA MET A 1 29.53 -41.52 78.09
C MET A 1 29.94 -40.40 77.13
N THR A 2 31.07 -39.73 77.42
CA THR A 2 32.01 -39.05 76.48
C THR A 2 31.44 -38.00 75.49
N THR A 3 31.96 -36.79 75.26
CA THR A 3 33.16 -36.04 75.69
C THR A 3 33.05 -34.57 75.21
N GLN A 4 33.96 -33.75 75.73
CA GLN A 4 34.30 -32.33 75.54
C GLN A 4 34.34 -31.77 74.09
N LYS A 5 33.94 -30.50 73.87
CA LYS A 5 34.72 -29.24 73.66
C LYS A 5 34.95 -28.91 72.17
N GLU A 6 34.59 -27.70 71.76
CA GLU A 6 35.51 -26.60 71.35
C GLU A 6 34.73 -25.48 70.64
N ASN A 7 35.14 -24.24 70.89
CA ASN A 7 34.78 -23.01 70.18
C ASN A 7 36.15 -22.37 69.85
N PRO A 8 36.42 -21.87 68.63
CA PRO A 8 36.51 -20.40 68.53
C PRO A 8 36.30 -19.74 67.14
N ALA A 9 36.01 -18.43 67.20
CA ALA A 9 36.47 -17.32 66.34
C ALA A 9 35.89 -17.09 64.92
N GLY A 10 35.15 -15.96 64.79
CA GLY A 10 35.61 -14.77 64.06
C GLY A 10 35.32 -14.64 62.55
N GLY A 11 34.33 -13.82 62.19
CA GLY A 11 34.12 -13.24 60.83
C GLY A 11 33.15 -12.05 60.91
N PRO A 12 33.30 -10.99 60.09
CA PRO A 12 33.02 -9.61 60.48
C PRO A 12 31.51 -9.29 60.53
N GLY A 13 31.13 -8.51 61.54
CA GLY A 13 29.79 -7.99 61.70
C GLY A 13 29.40 -7.04 60.57
N PHE A 14 28.38 -7.42 59.81
CA PHE A 14 27.56 -6.46 59.08
C PHE A 14 26.62 -5.80 60.09
N LYS A 15 26.98 -4.59 60.52
CA LYS A 15 25.98 -3.67 61.07
C LYS A 15 25.05 -3.31 59.91
N VAL A 16 23.88 -3.93 59.86
CA VAL A 16 22.77 -3.39 59.07
C VAL A 16 22.41 -2.08 59.75
N GLY A 17 22.85 -0.97 59.15
CA GLY A 17 22.35 0.33 59.50
C GLY A 17 20.84 0.29 59.34
N ALA A 18 20.12 0.55 60.43
CA ALA A 18 18.72 0.92 60.36
C ALA A 18 18.67 2.29 59.69
N GLU A 19 18.82 2.33 58.37
CA GLU A 19 18.38 3.48 57.59
C GLU A 19 16.86 3.44 57.55
N VAL A 20 16.32 4.58 57.93
CA VAL A 20 14.91 4.94 58.02
C VAL A 20 14.17 4.41 56.79
N ILE A 21 13.18 3.54 57.01
CA ILE A 21 12.18 3.22 55.99
C ILE A 21 11.43 4.52 55.72
N GLN A 22 11.87 5.27 54.71
CA GLN A 22 11.08 6.34 54.13
C GLN A 22 9.88 5.73 53.41
N ASN A 23 8.81 6.54 53.37
CA ASN A 23 7.42 6.20 53.15
C ASN A 23 7.20 5.10 52.06
N PRO A 24 6.46 4.01 52.33
CA PRO A 24 6.21 2.93 51.36
C PRO A 24 5.57 3.41 50.04
N GLN A 25 4.85 4.53 50.06
CA GLN A 25 4.27 5.15 48.86
C GLN A 25 5.35 5.79 47.96
N GLU A 26 6.35 6.48 48.54
CA GLU A 26 7.45 7.09 47.78
C GLU A 26 8.31 6.04 47.09
N ASN A 27 8.52 4.88 47.72
CA ASN A 27 9.25 3.76 47.12
C ASN A 27 8.47 3.09 45.97
N HIS A 28 7.14 3.08 46.02
CA HIS A 28 6.31 2.51 44.95
C HIS A 28 6.21 3.46 43.75
N GLU A 29 6.11 4.77 43.98
CA GLU A 29 6.17 5.79 42.93
C GLU A 29 7.55 5.86 42.29
N ALA A 30 8.64 5.86 43.06
CA ALA A 30 10.01 5.83 42.53
C ALA A 30 10.31 4.53 41.76
N PHE A 31 9.79 3.38 42.20
CA PHE A 31 9.92 2.12 41.47
C PHE A 31 9.09 2.13 40.18
N SER A 32 7.86 2.65 40.23
CA SER A 32 6.99 2.77 39.04
C SER A 32 7.56 3.75 38.02
N GLN A 33 8.11 4.88 38.46
CA GLN A 33 8.78 5.86 37.61
C GLN A 33 10.04 5.25 37.00
N LYS A 34 10.87 4.57 37.78
CA LYS A 34 12.06 3.89 37.27
C LYS A 34 11.75 2.76 36.29
N CYS A 35 10.63 2.05 36.47
CA CYS A 35 10.12 1.11 35.49
C CYS A 35 9.69 1.83 34.20
N GLN A 36 8.94 2.93 34.30
CA GLN A 36 8.53 3.74 33.15
C GLN A 36 9.72 4.31 32.39
N ASP A 37 10.69 4.90 33.09
CA ASP A 37 11.90 5.47 32.51
C ASP A 37 12.73 4.38 31.80
N ASN A 38 12.84 3.17 32.39
CA ASN A 38 13.47 2.02 31.72
C ASN A 38 12.68 1.58 30.47
N PHE A 39 11.35 1.58 30.50
CA PHE A 39 10.53 1.25 29.33
C PHE A 39 10.68 2.30 28.23
N GLU A 40 10.77 3.58 28.58
CA GLU A 40 11.03 4.67 27.63
C GLU A 40 12.46 4.63 27.08
N GLU A 41 13.46 4.29 27.89
CA GLU A 41 14.85 4.17 27.47
C GLU A 41 15.06 2.93 26.58
N VAL A 42 14.53 1.76 26.97
CA VAL A 42 14.52 0.56 26.11
C VAL A 42 13.73 0.84 24.83
N GLY A 43 12.58 1.52 24.94
CA GLY A 43 11.80 1.96 23.78
C GLY A 43 12.59 2.88 22.86
N ARG A 44 13.34 3.84 23.41
CA ARG A 44 14.21 4.76 22.66
C ARG A 44 15.37 4.03 22.00
N LEU A 45 16.05 3.12 22.71
CA LEU A 45 17.14 2.30 22.16
C LEU A 45 16.65 1.37 21.03
N VAL A 46 15.45 0.81 21.17
CA VAL A 46 14.79 0.03 20.11
C VAL A 46 14.45 0.92 18.92
N LEU A 47 13.91 2.12 19.14
CA LEU A 47 13.60 3.09 18.08
C LEU A 47 14.89 3.60 17.38
N ASP A 48 15.97 3.84 18.12
CA ASP A 48 17.28 4.23 17.60
C ASP A 48 17.94 3.09 16.81
N GLY A 49 17.70 1.83 17.22
CA GLY A 49 18.09 0.65 16.46
C GLY A 49 17.29 0.48 15.16
N LEU A 50 15.98 0.76 15.19
CA LEU A 50 15.10 0.72 14.02
C LEU A 50 15.38 1.86 13.03
N ALA A 51 15.75 3.05 13.52
CA ALA A 51 16.16 4.18 12.70
C ALA A 51 17.41 3.90 11.83
N LYS A 52 18.17 2.84 12.14
CA LYS A 52 19.36 2.43 11.39
C LYS A 52 19.09 1.53 10.19
N VAL A 53 17.88 0.99 10.03
CA VAL A 53 17.57 0.11 8.90
C VAL A 53 17.53 0.94 7.62
N SER A 54 18.56 0.83 6.80
CA SER A 54 18.60 1.49 5.50
C SER A 54 17.52 0.94 4.57
N ASN A 55 17.06 1.73 3.60
CA ASN A 55 16.11 1.24 2.59
C ASN A 55 16.65 0.04 1.81
N ARG A 56 17.98 -0.03 1.62
CA ARG A 56 18.66 -1.16 1.01
C ARG A 56 18.51 -2.42 1.89
N GLU A 57 18.92 -2.36 3.15
CA GLU A 57 18.82 -3.50 4.09
C GLU A 57 17.37 -3.96 4.25
N PHE A 58 16.44 -3.01 4.30
CA PHE A 58 15.01 -3.30 4.30
C PHE A 58 14.60 -4.11 3.07
N LEU A 59 14.94 -3.67 1.85
CA LEU A 59 14.57 -4.40 0.65
C LEU A 59 15.29 -5.75 0.51
N GLU A 60 16.57 -5.83 0.84
CA GLU A 60 17.33 -7.10 0.82
C GLU A 60 16.76 -8.10 1.83
N THR A 61 16.23 -7.63 2.95
CA THR A 61 15.52 -8.49 3.92
C THR A 61 14.14 -8.91 3.43
N MET A 62 13.37 -7.97 2.88
CA MET A 62 12.01 -8.22 2.42
C MET A 62 11.98 -9.06 1.12
N VAL A 63 13.07 -9.03 0.34
CA VAL A 63 13.27 -9.78 -0.91
C VAL A 63 14.58 -10.56 -0.81
N PRO A 64 14.69 -11.63 -0.01
CA PRO A 64 15.98 -12.31 0.19
C PRO A 64 16.57 -12.93 -1.09
N VAL A 65 15.71 -13.21 -2.09
CA VAL A 65 16.12 -13.71 -3.39
C VAL A 65 15.39 -12.93 -4.47
N LEU A 66 16.16 -12.34 -5.39
CA LEU A 66 15.65 -11.67 -6.57
C LEU A 66 16.34 -12.29 -7.80
N PRO A 67 15.61 -13.01 -8.68
CA PRO A 67 16.19 -13.63 -9.86
C PRO A 67 16.86 -12.62 -10.80
N GLU A 68 17.82 -13.12 -11.59
CA GLU A 68 18.42 -12.32 -12.66
C GLU A 68 17.34 -11.80 -13.63
N GLY A 69 17.48 -10.55 -14.08
CA GLY A 69 16.49 -9.89 -14.94
C GLY A 69 15.24 -9.36 -14.20
N ALA A 70 15.06 -9.69 -12.91
CA ALA A 70 14.04 -9.10 -12.06
C ALA A 70 14.56 -7.82 -11.35
N CYS A 71 13.62 -6.97 -10.96
CA CYS A 71 13.87 -5.81 -10.11
C CYS A 71 12.67 -5.52 -9.21
N ILE A 72 12.88 -4.73 -8.16
CA ILE A 72 11.81 -4.02 -7.45
C ILE A 72 11.70 -2.62 -8.07
N PRO A 73 10.57 -2.24 -8.68
CA PRO A 73 10.32 -0.86 -9.05
C PRO A 73 10.35 0.05 -7.81
N VAL A 74 11.14 1.12 -7.89
CA VAL A 74 11.28 2.13 -6.84
C VAL A 74 10.99 3.50 -7.43
N ALA A 75 10.24 4.34 -6.71
CA ALA A 75 9.94 5.71 -7.12
C ALA A 75 10.32 6.69 -6.01
N SER A 76 10.83 7.86 -6.41
CA SER A 76 11.17 8.94 -5.48
C SER A 76 10.91 10.30 -6.09
N ASN A 77 10.31 11.23 -5.34
CA ASN A 77 10.03 12.60 -5.81
C ASN A 77 9.88 13.60 -4.66
N ASN A 78 9.95 14.89 -4.98
CA ASN A 78 9.80 16.00 -4.04
C ASN A 78 8.39 16.61 -4.00
N ASP A 79 7.56 16.42 -5.03
CA ASP A 79 6.30 17.17 -5.18
C ASP A 79 5.12 16.35 -5.76
N LEU A 80 5.17 15.01 -5.65
CA LEU A 80 4.16 14.08 -6.19
C LEU A 80 3.92 14.17 -7.72
N SER A 81 4.65 15.01 -8.46
CA SER A 81 4.44 15.20 -9.91
C SER A 81 5.29 14.27 -10.77
N ASN A 82 6.50 13.94 -10.33
CA ASN A 82 7.44 13.11 -11.09
C ASN A 82 7.51 11.67 -10.53
N TRP A 83 6.77 10.73 -11.12
CA TRP A 83 6.71 9.33 -10.66
C TRP A 83 7.60 8.37 -11.45
N THR A 84 8.72 8.84 -12.02
CA THR A 84 9.57 8.00 -12.87
C THR A 84 10.15 6.82 -12.07
N PRO A 85 9.65 5.58 -12.30
CA PRO A 85 10.12 4.43 -11.55
C PRO A 85 11.49 3.99 -12.06
N LYS A 86 12.34 3.54 -11.14
CA LYS A 86 13.65 2.96 -11.41
C LYS A 86 13.66 1.50 -11.01
N SER A 87 14.47 0.70 -11.68
CA SER A 87 14.73 -0.68 -11.31
C SER A 87 15.72 -0.72 -10.16
N TRP A 88 15.35 -1.31 -9.02
CA TRP A 88 16.29 -1.66 -7.95
C TRP A 88 16.56 -3.17 -7.93
N ALA A 89 17.80 -3.55 -7.64
CA ALA A 89 18.21 -4.93 -7.41
C ALA A 89 19.27 -5.03 -6.30
N HIS A 90 19.49 -6.24 -5.80
CA HIS A 90 20.50 -6.54 -4.77
C HIS A 90 21.87 -5.93 -5.06
N GLY A 91 22.53 -5.45 -4.00
CA GLY A 91 23.85 -4.82 -4.09
C GLY A 91 23.83 -3.38 -4.61
N GLN A 92 22.68 -2.86 -5.07
CA GLN A 92 22.54 -1.44 -5.40
C GLN A 92 22.19 -0.63 -4.15
N GLU A 93 22.90 0.48 -3.96
CA GLU A 93 22.53 1.48 -2.96
C GLU A 93 21.12 2.03 -3.22
N LEU A 94 20.38 2.24 -2.14
CA LEU A 94 19.03 2.80 -2.18
C LEU A 94 18.92 3.93 -1.16
N VAL A 95 19.39 5.11 -1.56
CA VAL A 95 19.30 6.33 -0.75
C VAL A 95 18.25 7.25 -1.35
N ILE A 96 17.26 7.60 -0.55
CA ILE A 96 16.26 8.62 -0.90
C ILE A 96 16.81 9.97 -0.48
N ARG A 97 16.71 10.97 -1.36
CA ARG A 97 17.15 12.33 -1.05
C ARG A 97 16.38 12.85 0.17
N GLU A 98 17.04 13.64 0.99
CA GLU A 98 16.41 14.31 2.13
C GLU A 98 15.21 15.15 1.65
N GLY A 99 14.08 15.03 2.35
CA GLY A 99 12.84 15.72 1.99
C GLY A 99 12.09 15.13 0.79
N TRP A 100 12.48 13.96 0.28
CA TRP A 100 11.82 13.31 -0.85
C TRP A 100 10.97 12.12 -0.40
N ASN A 101 9.85 11.93 -1.10
CA ASN A 101 9.12 10.68 -1.07
C ASN A 101 9.97 9.52 -1.57
N GLY A 102 9.75 8.34 -0.98
CA GLY A 102 10.35 7.08 -1.37
C GLY A 102 9.31 5.97 -1.30
N TYR A 103 9.21 5.22 -2.40
CA TYR A 103 8.27 4.11 -2.54
C TYR A 103 8.93 2.92 -3.21
N CYS A 104 8.50 1.72 -2.86
CA CYS A 104 8.91 0.47 -3.52
C CYS A 104 7.69 -0.40 -3.82
N CYS A 105 7.72 -1.14 -4.93
CA CYS A 105 6.64 -2.04 -5.28
C CYS A 105 6.63 -3.25 -4.32
N LEU A 106 5.45 -3.75 -3.96
CA LEU A 106 5.34 -4.97 -3.13
C LEU A 106 5.78 -6.24 -3.88
N ALA A 107 5.87 -6.13 -5.21
CA ALA A 107 6.18 -7.21 -6.13
C ALA A 107 7.43 -6.91 -6.94
N SER A 108 8.11 -7.98 -7.35
CA SER A 108 9.16 -7.93 -8.37
C SER A 108 8.56 -7.92 -9.77
N HIS A 109 9.25 -7.23 -10.67
CA HIS A 109 8.88 -7.09 -12.07
C HIS A 109 10.08 -7.34 -12.98
N LYS A 110 9.81 -7.66 -14.25
CA LYS A 110 10.81 -7.65 -15.33
C LYS A 110 11.44 -6.25 -15.42
N ARG A 111 12.76 -6.19 -15.54
CA ARG A 111 13.47 -4.93 -15.78
C ARG A 111 13.05 -4.30 -17.11
N GLY A 112 12.97 -2.97 -17.13
CA GLY A 112 12.71 -2.20 -18.35
C GLY A 112 13.08 -0.73 -18.19
N ASN A 113 13.02 0.04 -19.27
CA ASN A 113 13.28 1.48 -19.27
C ASN A 113 12.26 2.22 -20.16
N PRO A 114 11.35 3.04 -19.61
CA PRO A 114 11.14 3.27 -18.17
C PRO A 114 10.73 1.98 -17.45
N GLN A 115 10.97 1.89 -16.14
CA GLN A 115 10.70 0.66 -15.40
C GLN A 115 9.19 0.32 -15.42
N PRO A 116 8.76 -0.79 -16.02
CA PRO A 116 7.35 -1.15 -16.04
C PRO A 116 6.87 -1.62 -14.66
N ARG A 117 5.64 -1.26 -14.32
CA ARG A 117 4.90 -1.71 -13.12
C ARG A 117 3.47 -2.05 -13.52
N THR A 118 3.32 -3.15 -14.27
CA THR A 118 2.03 -3.62 -14.77
C THR A 118 1.85 -5.11 -14.45
N LYS A 119 0.66 -5.65 -14.72
CA LYS A 119 0.39 -7.09 -14.55
C LYS A 119 1.21 -7.95 -15.52
N GLU A 120 1.54 -7.43 -16.70
CA GLU A 120 2.35 -8.12 -17.70
C GLU A 120 3.84 -8.18 -17.32
N SER A 121 4.33 -7.17 -16.58
CA SER A 121 5.70 -7.16 -16.08
C SER A 121 5.85 -7.86 -14.73
N PHE A 122 4.76 -8.19 -14.03
CA PHE A 122 4.75 -8.86 -12.72
C PHE A 122 5.47 -10.22 -12.78
N LEU A 123 6.25 -10.52 -11.74
CA LEU A 123 6.94 -11.80 -11.58
C LEU A 123 6.54 -12.51 -10.29
N ALA A 124 6.60 -11.82 -9.16
CA ALA A 124 6.27 -12.40 -7.86
C ALA A 124 5.95 -11.32 -6.83
N LEU A 125 4.92 -11.56 -6.00
CA LEU A 125 4.60 -10.78 -4.81
C LEU A 125 5.47 -11.27 -3.64
N HIS A 126 6.18 -10.35 -2.97
CA HIS A 126 7.11 -10.68 -1.88
C HIS A 126 6.54 -10.41 -0.50
N TRP A 127 5.64 -9.45 -0.38
CA TRP A 127 4.93 -9.16 0.87
C TRP A 127 3.53 -8.63 0.62
N VAL A 128 2.68 -8.79 1.62
CA VAL A 128 1.35 -8.18 1.68
C VAL A 128 1.44 -6.91 2.53
N MET A 129 0.73 -5.86 2.11
CA MET A 129 0.66 -4.59 2.84
C MET A 129 -0.77 -4.28 3.23
N LEU A 130 -0.95 -3.85 4.47
CA LEU A 130 -2.16 -3.21 4.95
C LEU A 130 -1.86 -1.71 5.13
N ASP A 131 -2.66 -0.86 4.48
CA ASP A 131 -2.48 0.60 4.45
C ASP A 131 -3.50 1.28 5.39
N ASP A 132 -3.20 2.52 5.78
CA ASP A 132 -4.07 3.35 6.64
C ASP A 132 -4.41 2.76 8.03
N ILE A 133 -3.43 2.09 8.66
CA ILE A 133 -3.55 1.57 10.03
C ILE A 133 -3.48 2.72 11.04
N GLY A 134 -4.53 2.84 11.86
CA GLY A 134 -4.78 3.96 12.76
C GLY A 134 -5.96 4.81 12.26
N PRO A 135 -5.82 5.57 11.17
CA PRO A 135 -6.88 6.47 10.69
C PRO A 135 -8.11 5.76 10.12
N LYS A 136 -7.93 4.65 9.38
CA LYS A 136 -9.04 3.90 8.77
C LYS A 136 -9.23 2.53 9.37
N VAL A 137 -8.14 1.87 9.74
CA VAL A 137 -8.14 0.52 10.29
C VAL A 137 -7.70 0.57 11.76
N PRO A 138 -8.57 0.28 12.73
CA PRO A 138 -8.18 0.22 14.13
C PRO A 138 -7.08 -0.83 14.35
N ARG A 139 -5.98 -0.43 15.00
CA ARG A 139 -4.83 -1.30 15.27
C ARG A 139 -5.21 -2.62 15.95
N ASN A 140 -6.15 -2.57 16.88
CA ASN A 140 -6.60 -3.73 17.65
C ASN A 140 -7.39 -4.78 16.84
N GLN A 141 -7.82 -4.44 15.61
CA GLN A 141 -8.44 -5.39 14.69
C GLN A 141 -7.39 -6.37 14.12
N ILE A 142 -6.13 -5.96 14.06
CA ILE A 142 -5.03 -6.74 13.50
C ILE A 142 -4.31 -7.45 14.64
N ARG A 143 -4.45 -8.78 14.70
CA ARG A 143 -3.83 -9.62 15.73
C ARG A 143 -2.52 -10.27 15.28
N LEU A 144 -2.34 -10.44 13.98
CA LEU A 144 -1.10 -10.96 13.41
C LEU A 144 -0.01 -9.88 13.47
N ALA A 145 1.14 -10.21 14.06
CA ALA A 145 2.25 -9.26 14.15
C ALA A 145 2.84 -8.98 12.75
N PRO A 146 3.06 -7.71 12.35
CA PRO A 146 3.68 -7.41 11.08
C PRO A 146 5.19 -7.73 11.09
N THR A 147 5.73 -8.09 9.93
CA THR A 147 7.18 -8.12 9.70
C THR A 147 7.76 -6.72 9.87
N CYS A 148 7.08 -5.70 9.35
CA CYS A 148 7.48 -4.32 9.53
C CYS A 148 6.25 -3.43 9.71
N GLU A 149 6.34 -2.52 10.66
CA GLU A 149 5.42 -1.40 10.78
C GLU A 149 6.18 -0.12 10.41
N ILE A 150 5.67 0.65 9.45
CA ILE A 150 6.24 1.95 9.07
C ILE A 150 5.18 3.01 9.34
N GLU A 151 5.51 3.98 10.19
CA GLU A 151 4.69 5.17 10.39
C GLU A 151 4.90 6.11 9.19
N THR A 152 3.83 6.41 8.47
CA THR A 152 3.86 7.18 7.20
C THR A 152 3.37 8.61 7.38
N SER A 153 2.64 8.87 8.46
CA SER A 153 2.32 10.18 9.03
C SER A 153 1.94 10.01 10.50
N SER A 154 1.81 11.09 11.26
CA SER A 154 1.45 11.01 12.69
C SER A 154 0.22 10.13 12.91
N GLY A 155 0.40 9.01 13.63
CA GLY A 155 -0.67 8.06 13.95
C GLY A 155 -1.18 7.21 12.78
N ASN A 156 -0.58 7.33 11.58
CA ASN A 156 -0.88 6.50 10.41
C ASN A 156 0.29 5.57 10.09
N SER A 157 0.02 4.28 9.92
CA SER A 157 1.05 3.30 9.60
C SER A 157 0.61 2.36 8.49
N GLN A 158 1.61 1.81 7.80
CA GLN A 158 1.44 0.64 6.94
C GLN A 158 2.05 -0.58 7.65
N PHE A 159 1.34 -1.70 7.60
CA PHE A 159 1.79 -2.98 8.16
C PHE A 159 2.19 -3.89 7.01
N LEU A 160 3.41 -4.42 7.06
CA LEU A 160 4.00 -5.24 6.00
C LEU A 160 4.21 -6.68 6.51
N TYR A 161 3.80 -7.65 5.72
CA TYR A 161 3.89 -9.09 6.04
C TYR A 161 4.68 -9.80 4.95
N ARG A 162 5.95 -10.11 5.24
CA ARG A 162 6.83 -10.82 4.31
C ARG A 162 6.33 -12.24 4.07
N LEU A 163 6.32 -12.66 2.82
CA LEU A 163 5.94 -14.01 2.44
C LEU A 163 7.15 -14.93 2.53
N LYS A 164 6.98 -16.12 3.13
CA LYS A 164 8.02 -17.18 3.16
C LYS A 164 8.40 -17.61 1.74
N ILE A 165 7.40 -17.71 0.87
CA ILE A 165 7.54 -18.05 -0.55
C ILE A 165 6.86 -16.94 -1.35
N PRO A 166 7.58 -16.23 -2.23
CA PRO A 166 6.98 -15.24 -3.11
C PRO A 166 5.87 -15.86 -3.97
N VAL A 167 4.74 -15.18 -4.10
CA VAL A 167 3.58 -15.69 -4.86
C VAL A 167 3.70 -15.23 -6.30
N THR A 168 3.80 -16.19 -7.24
CA THR A 168 3.90 -15.94 -8.69
C THR A 168 2.55 -16.03 -9.41
N ASP A 169 1.54 -16.64 -8.77
CA ASP A 169 0.18 -16.73 -9.29
C ASP A 169 -0.55 -15.40 -9.11
N LEU A 170 -0.81 -14.72 -10.23
CA LEU A 170 -1.48 -13.42 -10.25
C LEU A 170 -2.95 -13.49 -9.80
N ASP A 171 -3.66 -14.60 -10.04
CA ASP A 171 -5.04 -14.76 -9.54
C ASP A 171 -5.05 -14.85 -8.03
N LEU A 172 -4.14 -15.64 -7.45
CA LEU A 172 -3.99 -15.71 -5.99
C LEU A 172 -3.65 -14.34 -5.39
N VAL A 173 -2.75 -13.58 -6.01
CA VAL A 173 -2.43 -12.20 -5.58
C VAL A 173 -3.67 -11.30 -5.60
N ASP A 174 -4.46 -11.35 -6.68
CA ASP A 174 -5.69 -10.57 -6.79
C ASP A 174 -6.75 -11.03 -5.76
N ARG A 175 -6.84 -12.34 -5.46
CA ARG A 175 -7.72 -12.91 -4.42
C ARG A 175 -7.34 -12.45 -3.02
N ILE A 176 -6.05 -12.44 -2.69
CA ILE A 176 -5.56 -11.90 -1.40
C ILE A 176 -5.94 -10.43 -1.27
N GLY A 177 -5.70 -9.62 -2.32
CA GLY A 177 -6.07 -8.20 -2.33
C GLY A 177 -7.56 -7.98 -2.10
N ARG A 178 -8.42 -8.74 -2.80
CA ARG A 178 -9.89 -8.69 -2.60
C ARG A 178 -10.30 -9.08 -1.19
N ALA A 179 -9.71 -10.13 -0.63
CA ALA A 179 -10.01 -10.59 0.72
C ALA A 179 -9.67 -9.53 1.77
N ILE A 180 -8.53 -8.85 1.65
CA ILE A 180 -8.12 -7.73 2.51
C ILE A 180 -9.13 -6.57 2.43
N THR A 181 -9.52 -6.18 1.21
CA THR A 181 -10.52 -5.13 1.01
C THR A 181 -11.87 -5.50 1.62
N ARG A 182 -12.32 -6.75 1.44
CA ARG A 182 -13.57 -7.27 2.01
C ARG A 182 -13.53 -7.31 3.55
N ALA A 183 -12.40 -7.69 4.13
CA ALA A 183 -12.16 -7.67 5.57
C ALA A 183 -12.01 -6.24 6.14
N LYS A 184 -11.98 -5.20 5.28
CA LYS A 184 -11.78 -3.80 5.65
C LYS A 184 -10.48 -3.57 6.43
N LEU A 185 -9.44 -4.34 6.10
CA LEU A 185 -8.13 -4.26 6.75
C LEU A 185 -7.15 -3.33 6.04
N SER A 186 -7.59 -2.67 4.97
CA SER A 186 -6.81 -1.66 4.23
C SER A 186 -7.76 -0.75 3.47
N ASP A 187 -7.27 0.42 3.03
CA ASP A 187 -8.01 1.29 2.12
C ASP A 187 -8.52 0.52 0.87
N PRO A 188 -9.78 0.72 0.42
CA PRO A 188 -10.31 0.02 -0.76
C PRO A 188 -9.55 0.30 -2.06
N GLY A 189 -8.90 1.46 -2.17
CA GLY A 189 -8.01 1.82 -3.27
C GLY A 189 -6.62 1.19 -3.15
N ALA A 190 -6.35 0.43 -2.07
CA ALA A 190 -5.11 -0.31 -1.84
C ALA A 190 -5.04 -1.69 -2.51
N GLY A 191 -6.07 -2.07 -3.28
CA GLY A 191 -6.05 -3.26 -4.11
C GLY A 191 -4.92 -3.25 -5.17
N GLY A 192 -4.76 -4.38 -5.86
CA GLY A 192 -3.76 -4.51 -6.94
C GLY A 192 -2.33 -4.71 -6.43
N LEU A 193 -2.17 -5.60 -5.43
CA LEU A 193 -0.90 -5.92 -4.76
C LEU A 193 0.26 -6.14 -5.74
N ALA A 194 0.01 -6.80 -6.88
CA ALA A 194 0.99 -7.05 -7.94
C ALA A 194 1.66 -5.80 -8.52
N THR A 195 1.08 -4.62 -8.32
CA THR A 195 1.61 -3.34 -8.80
C THR A 195 1.66 -2.28 -7.70
N ARG A 196 1.27 -2.60 -6.47
CA ARG A 196 1.08 -1.59 -5.43
C ARG A 196 2.42 -1.04 -4.96
N TYR A 197 2.47 0.27 -4.71
CA TYR A 197 3.58 0.90 -3.99
C TYR A 197 3.30 0.94 -2.48
N GLY A 198 4.32 0.67 -1.68
CA GLY A 198 4.39 0.98 -0.26
C GLY A 198 5.49 2.01 0.03
N ARG A 199 5.41 2.70 1.16
CA ARG A 199 6.45 3.65 1.60
C ARG A 199 7.72 2.90 2.00
N LEU A 200 8.87 3.49 1.70
CA LEU A 200 10.16 3.03 2.23
C LEU A 200 10.37 3.53 3.67
N PRO A 201 11.13 2.82 4.52
CA PRO A 201 11.32 3.16 5.93
C PRO A 201 12.11 4.46 6.15
N GLN A 202 12.97 4.85 5.21
CA GLN A 202 13.72 6.12 5.24
C GLN A 202 13.32 6.97 4.04
N CYS A 203 12.27 7.77 4.20
CA CYS A 203 11.84 8.77 3.23
C CYS A 203 10.94 9.84 3.89
N SER A 204 10.67 10.94 3.19
CA SER A 204 9.74 11.96 3.65
C SER A 204 8.36 11.79 3.01
N ASN A 205 7.31 12.21 3.71
CA ASN A 205 5.98 12.35 3.18
C ASN A 205 5.69 13.82 2.91
N THR A 206 5.83 14.22 1.65
CA THR A 206 5.74 15.63 1.23
C THR A 206 4.31 16.15 1.15
N LYS A 207 3.31 15.36 1.56
CA LYS A 207 1.91 15.80 1.68
C LYS A 207 1.67 16.74 2.87
N TYR A 208 2.62 16.81 3.80
CA TYR A 208 2.53 17.59 5.03
C TYR A 208 3.57 18.72 5.04
N ASP A 209 3.28 19.78 5.79
CA ASP A 209 4.18 20.89 6.06
C ASP A 209 4.23 21.18 7.58
N PRO A 210 5.38 21.00 8.26
CA PRO A 210 6.61 20.42 7.73
C PRO A 210 6.40 18.97 7.26
N GLN A 211 7.26 18.52 6.36
CA GLN A 211 7.19 17.17 5.82
C GLN A 211 7.34 16.14 6.94
N PHE A 212 6.58 15.04 6.85
CA PHE A 212 6.68 13.97 7.85
C PHE A 212 7.76 12.97 7.45
N GLU A 213 8.72 12.71 8.32
CA GLU A 213 9.72 11.66 8.12
C GLU A 213 9.09 10.30 8.41
N CYS A 214 8.95 9.48 7.36
CA CYS A 214 8.55 8.09 7.52
C CYS A 214 9.60 7.38 8.38
N ARG A 215 9.15 6.53 9.30
CA ARG A 215 10.05 5.80 10.19
C ARG A 215 9.51 4.42 10.54
N PRO A 216 10.37 3.40 10.62
CA PRO A 216 9.97 2.10 11.13
C PRO A 216 9.63 2.20 12.61
N ARG A 217 8.44 1.70 13.00
CA ARG A 217 8.02 1.54 14.40
C ARG A 217 8.39 0.16 14.93
N SER A 218 8.45 -0.82 14.04
CA SER A 218 9.01 -2.15 14.30
C SER A 218 9.54 -2.76 13.01
N PHE A 219 10.57 -3.59 13.13
CA PHE A 219 11.11 -4.39 12.03
C PHE A 219 11.63 -5.71 12.59
N ASN A 220 10.91 -6.79 12.30
CA ASN A 220 11.15 -8.14 12.79
C ASN A 220 11.49 -9.03 11.59
N PRO A 221 12.74 -9.04 11.11
CA PRO A 221 13.12 -9.71 9.86
C PRO A 221 12.79 -11.21 9.84
N GLU A 222 12.78 -11.86 11.01
CA GLU A 222 12.46 -13.27 11.19
C GLU A 222 10.97 -13.58 10.95
N LEU A 223 10.07 -12.60 11.10
CA LEU A 223 8.65 -12.80 10.86
C LEU A 223 8.38 -12.88 9.36
N SER A 224 8.03 -14.07 8.91
CA SER A 224 7.57 -14.34 7.55
C SER A 224 6.44 -15.36 7.58
N TYR A 225 5.53 -15.27 6.62
CA TYR A 225 4.28 -16.02 6.62
C TYR A 225 4.10 -16.79 5.31
N THR A 226 3.60 -18.00 5.39
CA THR A 226 2.92 -18.62 4.25
C THR A 226 1.64 -17.85 3.95
N VAL A 227 1.08 -18.01 2.74
CA VAL A 227 -0.22 -17.43 2.41
C VAL A 227 -1.30 -17.90 3.39
N GLN A 228 -1.28 -19.18 3.79
CA GLN A 228 -2.26 -19.72 4.72
C GLN A 228 -2.14 -19.10 6.12
N GLU A 229 -0.93 -19.02 6.68
CA GLU A 229 -0.70 -18.36 7.98
C GLU A 229 -1.15 -16.89 7.96
N LEU A 230 -0.93 -16.19 6.84
CA LEU A 230 -1.38 -14.82 6.66
C LEU A 230 -2.90 -14.71 6.59
N VAL A 231 -3.55 -15.59 5.81
CA VAL A 231 -5.01 -15.64 5.68
C VAL A 231 -5.65 -15.93 7.03
N ASP A 232 -5.18 -16.94 7.76
CA ASP A 232 -5.70 -17.31 9.07
C ASP A 232 -5.45 -16.22 10.11
N GLY A 233 -4.22 -15.70 10.18
CA GLY A 233 -3.82 -14.69 11.16
C GLY A 233 -4.51 -13.34 10.98
N LEU A 234 -4.86 -12.99 9.75
CA LEU A 234 -5.63 -11.78 9.43
C LEU A 234 -7.14 -12.02 9.36
N GLY A 235 -7.61 -13.26 9.55
CA GLY A 235 -9.03 -13.61 9.42
C GLY A 235 -9.60 -13.33 8.03
N LEU A 236 -8.78 -13.55 6.99
CA LEU A 236 -9.20 -13.40 5.61
C LEU A 236 -9.94 -14.64 5.14
N GLU A 237 -10.87 -14.45 4.22
CA GLU A 237 -11.48 -15.54 3.47
C GLU A 237 -11.08 -15.36 2.02
N LEU A 238 -10.40 -16.34 1.42
CA LEU A 238 -10.10 -16.29 -0.01
C LEU A 238 -11.30 -16.82 -0.79
N ASP A 239 -11.72 -16.08 -1.81
CA ASP A 239 -12.60 -16.60 -2.84
C ASP A 239 -11.97 -17.86 -3.50
N PRO A 240 -12.71 -18.76 -4.18
CA PRO A 240 -12.12 -19.85 -4.94
C PRO A 240 -11.24 -19.37 -6.12
N PRO A 241 -10.30 -20.21 -6.60
CA PRO A 241 -9.51 -19.95 -7.80
C PRO A 241 -10.38 -19.63 -9.01
N GLN A 242 -9.91 -18.79 -9.92
CA GLN A 242 -10.68 -18.41 -11.12
C GLN A 242 -11.18 -19.61 -11.95
N ASP A 243 -10.38 -20.66 -12.11
CA ASP A 243 -10.74 -21.84 -12.91
C ASP A 243 -11.88 -22.69 -12.27
N GLU A 244 -12.06 -22.59 -10.96
CA GLU A 244 -13.13 -23.28 -10.22
C GLU A 244 -14.38 -22.41 -10.01
N ARG A 245 -14.29 -21.11 -10.31
CA ARG A 245 -15.47 -20.28 -10.41
C ARG A 245 -16.22 -20.74 -11.65
N LYS A 246 -17.41 -21.34 -11.47
CA LYS A 246 -18.41 -21.34 -12.53
C LYS A 246 -18.44 -19.91 -13.10
N PRO A 247 -18.47 -19.71 -14.43
CA PRO A 247 -18.59 -18.37 -14.97
C PRO A 247 -19.85 -17.78 -14.36
N GLU A 248 -19.67 -16.95 -13.32
CA GLU A 248 -20.69 -16.03 -12.91
C GLU A 248 -20.98 -15.28 -14.20
N PRO A 249 -22.25 -15.27 -14.68
CA PRO A 249 -22.57 -14.45 -15.83
C PRO A 249 -21.99 -13.10 -15.49
N LYS A 250 -21.02 -12.62 -16.29
CA LYS A 250 -20.34 -11.35 -16.03
C LYS A 250 -21.48 -10.38 -15.84
N ALA A 251 -21.76 -10.04 -14.59
CA ALA A 251 -22.67 -8.99 -14.27
C ALA A 251 -21.89 -7.79 -14.75
N GLN A 252 -22.10 -7.44 -16.03
CA GLN A 252 -22.17 -6.05 -16.42
C GLN A 252 -22.94 -5.43 -15.28
N GLN A 253 -22.20 -4.78 -14.38
CA GLN A 253 -22.80 -3.89 -13.42
C GLN A 253 -23.54 -2.92 -14.32
N ALA A 254 -24.84 -3.16 -14.50
CA ALA A 254 -25.75 -2.19 -15.03
C ALA A 254 -25.62 -1.05 -14.04
N ARG A 255 -24.71 -0.12 -14.34
CA ARG A 255 -24.81 1.21 -13.77
C ARG A 255 -26.27 1.59 -14.04
N PRO A 256 -27.06 1.98 -13.04
CA PRO A 256 -28.37 2.52 -13.32
C PRO A 256 -28.17 3.55 -14.42
N SER A 257 -28.88 3.41 -15.53
CA SER A 257 -28.73 4.29 -16.69
C SER A 257 -28.85 5.72 -16.16
N GLN A 258 -27.73 6.43 -16.09
CA GLN A 258 -27.77 7.84 -15.74
C GLN A 258 -28.55 8.52 -16.85
N ASP A 259 -29.34 9.53 -16.53
CA ASP A 259 -30.07 10.27 -17.55
C ASP A 259 -29.11 10.83 -18.62
N ASP A 260 -29.52 10.81 -19.89
CA ASP A 260 -28.72 11.26 -21.03
C ASP A 260 -28.29 12.72 -20.80
N GLN A 261 -29.17 13.53 -20.22
CA GLN A 261 -28.92 14.93 -19.87
C GLN A 261 -27.77 15.07 -18.85
N LEU A 262 -27.72 14.20 -17.84
CA LEU A 262 -26.66 14.24 -16.83
C LEU A 262 -25.30 13.82 -17.42
N ILE A 263 -25.29 12.92 -18.41
CA ILE A 263 -24.08 12.55 -19.14
C ILE A 263 -23.56 13.73 -19.96
N ILE A 264 -24.46 14.43 -20.66
CA ILE A 264 -24.14 15.61 -21.47
C ILE A 264 -23.58 16.73 -20.58
N GLU A 265 -24.25 17.06 -19.47
CA GLU A 265 -23.78 18.08 -18.52
C GLU A 265 -22.39 17.74 -17.96
N LYS A 266 -22.18 16.50 -17.51
CA LYS A 266 -20.88 16.09 -16.98
C LYS A 266 -19.79 16.02 -18.05
N ALA A 267 -20.13 15.77 -19.31
CA ALA A 267 -19.19 15.78 -20.41
C ALA A 267 -18.79 17.22 -20.78
N SER A 268 -19.75 18.14 -20.77
CA SER A 268 -19.54 19.58 -21.00
C SER A 268 -18.71 20.24 -19.88
N CYS A 269 -18.89 19.85 -18.61
CA CYS A 269 -18.08 20.39 -17.50
C CYS A 269 -16.69 19.74 -17.33
N ALA A 270 -16.28 18.85 -18.23
CA ALA A 270 -15.01 18.14 -18.12
C ALA A 270 -13.81 18.99 -18.53
N ALA A 271 -12.59 18.55 -18.21
CA ALA A 271 -11.37 19.19 -18.71
C ALA A 271 -11.30 19.26 -20.25
N ASN A 272 -11.95 18.33 -20.94
CA ASN A 272 -12.11 18.31 -22.41
C ASN A 272 -13.51 18.78 -22.86
N GLY A 273 -14.23 19.50 -22.01
CA GLY A 273 -15.62 19.91 -22.25
C GLY A 273 -15.83 20.78 -23.47
N ALA A 274 -14.91 21.73 -23.72
CA ALA A 274 -14.96 22.59 -24.91
C ALA A 274 -14.94 21.79 -26.21
N LYS A 275 -14.15 20.71 -26.26
CA LYS A 275 -14.09 19.78 -27.40
C LYS A 275 -15.37 18.97 -27.55
N PHE A 276 -15.91 18.48 -26.44
CA PHE A 276 -17.20 17.80 -26.43
C PHE A 276 -18.32 18.72 -26.96
N ASP A 277 -18.39 19.96 -26.48
CA ASP A 277 -19.41 20.92 -26.90
C ASP A 277 -19.28 21.30 -28.38
N ALA A 278 -18.05 21.41 -28.89
CA ALA A 278 -17.79 21.64 -30.31
C ALA A 278 -18.32 20.48 -31.17
N LEU A 279 -17.98 19.23 -30.81
CA LEU A 279 -18.48 18.03 -31.47
C LEU A 279 -20.01 17.91 -31.38
N MET A 280 -20.61 18.23 -30.23
CA MET A 280 -22.06 18.21 -30.06
C MET A 280 -22.77 19.23 -30.96
N ARG A 281 -22.12 20.33 -31.35
CA ARG A 281 -22.64 21.30 -32.33
C ARG A 281 -22.35 20.93 -33.79
N GLY A 282 -21.64 19.85 -34.05
CA GLY A 282 -21.24 19.45 -35.40
C GLY A 282 -20.00 20.17 -35.94
N ASP A 283 -19.16 20.73 -35.07
CA ASP A 283 -17.92 21.41 -35.47
C ASP A 283 -16.83 20.38 -35.84
N LEU A 284 -16.32 20.48 -37.07
CA LEU A 284 -15.30 19.59 -37.63
C LEU A 284 -13.91 20.23 -37.72
N SER A 285 -13.74 21.48 -37.26
CA SER A 285 -12.53 22.27 -37.47
C SER A 285 -11.26 21.60 -36.91
N GLU A 286 -11.36 20.91 -35.76
CA GLU A 286 -10.25 20.13 -35.18
C GLU A 286 -10.02 18.77 -35.86
N HIS A 287 -10.90 18.36 -36.77
CA HIS A 287 -10.92 17.06 -37.42
C HIS A 287 -10.65 17.14 -38.92
N GLY A 288 -10.18 18.30 -39.41
CA GLY A 288 -9.84 18.48 -40.84
C GLY A 288 -11.04 18.28 -41.76
N ASP A 289 -12.23 18.68 -41.30
CA ASP A 289 -13.51 18.46 -41.99
C ASP A 289 -13.87 16.98 -42.24
N ASP A 290 -13.18 16.05 -41.56
CA ASP A 290 -13.50 14.62 -41.61
C ASP A 290 -14.58 14.25 -40.60
N HIS A 291 -15.79 14.08 -41.11
CA HIS A 291 -16.94 13.59 -40.35
C HIS A 291 -16.67 12.26 -39.64
N SER A 292 -15.98 11.30 -40.27
CA SER A 292 -15.77 9.98 -39.65
C SER A 292 -14.81 10.08 -38.45
N ALA A 293 -13.81 10.96 -38.54
CA ALA A 293 -12.90 11.25 -37.42
C ALA A 293 -13.62 11.97 -36.27
N ALA A 294 -14.51 12.91 -36.58
CA ALA A 294 -15.34 13.60 -35.58
C ALA A 294 -16.35 12.65 -34.91
N ASP A 295 -17.00 11.78 -35.69
CA ASP A 295 -17.94 10.76 -35.22
C ASP A 295 -17.26 9.83 -34.20
N ALA A 296 -16.07 9.33 -34.54
CA ALA A 296 -15.27 8.47 -33.67
C ALA A 296 -14.82 9.18 -32.39
N ALA A 297 -14.44 10.47 -32.48
CA ALA A 297 -14.03 11.26 -31.34
C ALA A 297 -15.18 11.49 -30.35
N LEU A 298 -16.38 11.81 -30.84
CA LEU A 298 -17.56 11.98 -29.98
C LEU A 298 -17.95 10.65 -29.32
N CYS A 299 -17.94 9.55 -30.09
CA CYS A 299 -18.20 8.21 -29.55
C CYS A 299 -17.20 7.80 -28.46
N ALA A 300 -15.91 8.13 -28.62
CA ALA A 300 -14.89 7.84 -27.62
C ALA A 300 -15.12 8.61 -26.31
N ILE A 301 -15.53 9.88 -26.39
CA ILE A 301 -15.86 10.70 -25.21
C ILE A 301 -17.08 10.11 -24.47
N LEU A 302 -18.14 9.75 -25.20
CA LEU A 302 -19.36 9.17 -24.64
C LEU A 302 -19.11 7.76 -24.07
N ALA A 303 -18.33 6.93 -24.78
CA ALA A 303 -17.96 5.58 -24.35
C ALA A 303 -17.16 5.60 -23.04
N TYR A 304 -16.33 6.61 -22.80
CA TYR A 304 -15.64 6.76 -21.51
C TYR A 304 -16.63 6.96 -20.33
N ARG A 305 -17.78 7.59 -20.58
CA ARG A 305 -18.77 7.95 -19.54
C ARG A 305 -19.79 6.85 -19.28
N THR A 306 -20.52 6.43 -20.31
CA THR A 306 -21.65 5.50 -20.16
C THR A 306 -21.28 4.05 -20.46
N ARG A 307 -20.46 3.78 -21.48
CA ARG A 307 -20.19 2.44 -22.03
C ARG A 307 -21.43 1.66 -22.49
N ILE A 308 -22.62 2.27 -22.53
CA ILE A 308 -23.88 1.67 -22.99
C ILE A 308 -24.11 2.09 -24.45
N PRO A 309 -24.02 1.18 -25.43
CA PRO A 309 -24.14 1.50 -26.85
C PRO A 309 -25.43 2.25 -27.21
N GLU A 310 -26.56 1.86 -26.61
CA GLU A 310 -27.86 2.48 -26.87
C GLU A 310 -27.93 3.92 -26.32
N GLN A 311 -27.23 4.20 -25.24
CA GLN A 311 -27.15 5.56 -24.68
C GLN A 311 -26.20 6.44 -25.48
N ILE A 312 -25.08 5.86 -25.95
CA ILE A 312 -24.17 6.56 -26.86
C ILE A 312 -24.93 6.92 -28.14
N ASP A 313 -25.68 5.99 -28.73
CA ASP A 313 -26.50 6.24 -29.92
C ASP A 313 -27.56 7.32 -29.68
N ARG A 314 -28.32 7.26 -28.57
CA ARG A 314 -29.29 8.31 -28.24
C ARG A 314 -28.65 9.70 -28.12
N ILE A 315 -27.52 9.82 -27.43
CA ILE A 315 -26.84 11.11 -27.27
C ILE A 315 -26.24 11.55 -28.61
N PHE A 316 -25.63 10.65 -29.37
CA PHE A 316 -25.04 10.96 -30.68
C PHE A 316 -26.10 11.50 -31.66
N ARG A 317 -27.31 10.93 -31.66
CA ARG A 317 -28.45 11.40 -32.45
C ARG A 317 -28.92 12.81 -32.10
N THR A 318 -28.58 13.32 -30.92
CA THR A 318 -28.85 14.73 -30.53
C THR A 318 -27.74 15.70 -30.95
N SER A 319 -26.62 15.20 -31.47
CA SER A 319 -25.49 16.03 -31.91
C SER A 319 -25.69 16.57 -33.33
N GLY A 320 -24.99 17.67 -33.64
CA GLY A 320 -24.88 18.21 -35.00
C GLY A 320 -24.07 17.33 -35.97
N LEU A 321 -23.53 16.19 -35.53
CA LEU A 321 -22.80 15.22 -36.37
C LEU A 321 -23.73 14.15 -36.98
N MET A 322 -24.97 14.03 -36.50
CA MET A 322 -25.92 13.02 -36.96
C MET A 322 -26.23 13.16 -38.47
N ARG A 323 -26.19 12.04 -39.19
CA ARG A 323 -26.32 11.96 -40.65
C ARG A 323 -26.82 10.59 -41.10
N ASP A 324 -27.37 10.50 -42.30
CA ASP A 324 -27.97 9.27 -42.85
C ASP A 324 -27.00 8.07 -42.86
N LYS A 325 -25.69 8.32 -43.06
CA LYS A 325 -24.64 7.28 -43.01
C LYS A 325 -24.59 6.52 -41.67
N TRP A 326 -25.06 7.14 -40.59
CA TRP A 326 -25.06 6.53 -39.26
C TRP A 326 -25.97 5.31 -39.17
N ASP A 327 -27.08 5.30 -39.92
CA ASP A 327 -28.06 4.21 -39.94
C ASP A 327 -27.81 3.19 -41.08
N GLU A 328 -26.80 3.41 -41.92
CA GLU A 328 -26.39 2.49 -42.97
C GLU A 328 -25.73 1.23 -42.36
N ARG A 329 -26.05 0.06 -42.91
CA ARG A 329 -25.39 -1.20 -42.54
C ARG A 329 -24.00 -1.26 -43.15
N HIS A 330 -22.98 -1.07 -42.32
CA HIS A 330 -21.58 -1.32 -42.67
C HIS A 330 -21.19 -2.72 -42.17
N GLY A 331 -20.81 -3.59 -43.11
CA GLY A 331 -20.44 -4.99 -42.86
C GLY A 331 -18.99 -5.28 -43.20
#